data_AF-A0A8S2X7I1-F1
#
_entry.id   AF-A0A8S2X7I1-F1
#
_cell.length_a   1.000
_cell.length_b   1.000
_cell.length_c   1.000
_cell.angle_alpha   90.00
_cell.angle_beta   90.00
_cell.angle_gamma   90.00
#
_symmetry.space_group_name_H-M   'P 1'
#
loop_
_entity.id
_entity.type
_entity.pdbx_description
1 polymer ?
#
loop_
_entity_poly.entity_id
_entity_poly.type
_entity_poly.pdbx_seq_one_letter_code
_entity_poly.pdbx_strand_id
1 'polypeptide(L)'
;NVPLTILVLNEVPPDGDHLNLILYLAFVSTLAGNLTLFGSVANLIVAQKSLATINHRFTFWIYLKFGFITTIILSLVGLFTIYGLTHAIK
;
A
#
# COMPACT_ATOMS: atom_id res chain seq x y z
N ASN A 1 3.94 3.69 -2.66
CA ASN A 1 4.46 4.11 -3.97
C ASN A 1 5.36 5.30 -3.69
N VAL A 2 6.68 5.08 -3.70
CA VAL A 2 7.68 6.06 -3.25
C VAL A 2 7.64 7.36 -4.08
N PRO A 3 7.62 7.30 -5.44
CA PRO A 3 7.43 8.51 -6.25
C PRO A 3 6.19 9.32 -5.87
N LEU A 4 5.03 8.66 -5.72
CA LEU A 4 3.79 9.35 -5.36
C LEU A 4 3.88 10.01 -3.98
N THR A 5 4.44 9.32 -2.98
CA THR A 5 4.59 9.92 -1.65
C THR A 5 5.46 11.15 -1.67
N ILE A 6 6.58 11.14 -2.42
CA ILE A 6 7.49 12.29 -2.48
C ILE A 6 6.83 13.47 -3.17
N LEU A 7 6.07 13.23 -4.25
CA LEU A 7 5.36 14.28 -4.97
C LEU A 7 4.25 14.91 -4.12
N VAL A 8 3.46 14.09 -3.42
CA VAL A 8 2.33 14.58 -2.62
C VAL A 8 2.79 15.19 -1.30
N LEU A 9 3.94 14.77 -0.75
CA LEU A 9 4.45 15.28 0.52
C LEU A 9 4.61 16.80 0.54
N ASN A 10 5.03 17.40 -0.57
CA ASN A 10 5.20 18.86 -0.69
C ASN A 10 3.87 19.63 -0.70
N GLU A 11 2.77 18.96 -1.02
CA GLU A 11 1.42 19.54 -1.03
C GLU A 11 0.70 19.36 0.32
N VAL A 12 1.30 18.62 1.26
CA VAL A 12 0.70 18.40 2.58
C VAL A 12 0.82 19.68 3.41
N PRO A 13 -0.30 20.29 3.83
CA PRO A 13 -0.28 21.54 4.58
C PRO A 13 0.38 21.33 5.97
N PRO A 14 1.16 22.30 6.48
CA PRO A 14 1.92 22.18 7.73
C PRO A 14 1.06 22.25 9.01
N ASP A 15 -0.25 22.38 8.89
CA ASP A 15 -1.19 22.66 9.98
C ASP A 15 -1.59 21.42 10.80
N GLY A 16 -1.75 21.64 12.11
CA GLY A 16 -2.42 20.78 13.09
C GLY A 16 -1.87 19.35 13.23
N ASP A 17 -2.29 18.46 12.34
CA ASP A 17 -2.08 17.01 12.41
C ASP A 17 -1.19 16.52 11.26
N HIS A 18 -0.21 17.34 10.88
CA HIS A 18 0.74 17.11 9.78
C HIS A 18 1.38 15.71 9.83
N LEU A 19 1.82 15.26 11.01
CA LEU A 19 2.41 13.92 11.19
C LEU A 19 1.41 12.81 10.86
N ASN A 20 0.15 12.93 11.28
CA ASN A 20 -0.89 11.95 10.97
C ASN A 20 -1.13 11.83 9.47
N LEU A 21 -1.24 12.98 8.79
CA LEU A 21 -1.48 12.99 7.37
C LEU A 21 -0.32 12.35 6.59
N ILE A 22 0.93 12.62 6.99
CA ILE A 22 2.12 12.00 6.39
C ILE A 22 2.14 10.49 6.64
N LEU A 23 1.85 10.04 7.86
CA LEU A 23 1.81 8.61 8.20
C LEU A 23 0.74 7.89 7.38
N TYR A 24 -0.46 8.45 7.26
CA TYR A 24 -1.51 7.89 6.41
C TYR A 24 -1.13 7.89 4.94
N LEU A 25 -0.57 8.99 4.42
CA LEU A 25 -0.12 9.10 3.04
C LEU A 25 0.93 8.02 2.72
N ALA A 26 1.95 7.89 3.57
CA ALA A 26 3.01 6.90 3.41
C ALA A 26 2.48 5.46 3.46
N PHE A 27 1.59 5.19 4.43
CA PHE A 27 1.01 3.87 4.63
C PHE A 27 0.10 3.47 3.46
N VAL A 28 -0.89 4.29 3.13
CA VAL A 28 -1.86 4.01 2.06
C VAL A 28 -1.18 3.94 0.71
N SER A 29 -0.23 4.84 0.41
CA SER A 29 0.53 4.77 -0.84
C SER A 29 1.31 3.46 -0.98
N THR A 30 1.86 2.95 0.11
CA THR A 30 2.57 1.66 0.12
C THR A 30 1.63 0.49 -0.16
N LEU A 31 0.46 0.46 0.50
CA LEU A 31 -0.55 -0.58 0.26
C LEU A 31 -1.15 -0.51 -1.14
N ALA A 32 -1.49 0.69 -1.62
CA ALA A 32 -2.04 0.90 -2.96
C ALA A 32 -1.06 0.48 -4.06
N GLY A 33 0.25 0.65 -3.83
CA GLY A 33 1.29 0.14 -4.73
C GLY A 33 1.33 -1.38 -4.84
N ASN A 34 0.75 -2.13 -3.90
CA ASN A 34 0.69 -3.59 -3.95
C ASN A 34 -0.68 -4.16 -4.37
N LEU A 35 -1.67 -3.29 -4.61
CA LEU A 35 -3.04 -3.65 -4.98
C LEU A 35 -3.11 -4.42 -6.31
N THR A 36 -2.30 -4.03 -7.28
CA THR A 36 -2.32 -4.60 -8.63
C THR A 36 -1.06 -5.40 -8.92
N LEU A 37 -1.16 -6.31 -9.90
CA LEU A 37 -0.03 -7.14 -10.33
C LEU A 37 1.14 -6.30 -10.85
N PHE A 38 0.86 -5.17 -11.49
CA PHE A 38 1.85 -4.24 -12.04
C PHE A 38 2.28 -3.15 -11.06
N GLY A 39 1.69 -3.12 -9.85
CA GLY A 39 1.97 -2.05 -8.89
C GLY A 39 3.37 -2.10 -8.29
N SER A 40 4.05 -3.25 -8.37
CA SER A 40 5.41 -3.44 -7.88
C SER A 40 6.18 -4.47 -8.71
N VAL A 41 7.48 -4.25 -8.87
CA VAL A 41 8.40 -5.19 -9.51
C VAL A 41 8.43 -6.52 -8.74
N ALA A 42 8.28 -6.47 -7.40
CA ALA A 42 8.23 -7.68 -6.58
C ALA A 42 7.04 -8.60 -6.97
N ASN A 43 5.86 -8.01 -7.24
CA ASN A 43 4.68 -8.78 -7.65
C ASN A 43 4.91 -9.50 -8.99
N LEU A 44 5.59 -8.82 -9.94
CA LEU A 44 5.96 -9.41 -11.22
C LEU A 44 7.01 -10.51 -11.08
N ILE A 45 8.02 -10.33 -10.22
CA ILE A 45 9.03 -11.37 -9.93
C ILE A 45 8.34 -12.63 -9.39
N VAL A 46 7.42 -12.49 -8.43
CA VAL A 46 6.68 -13.63 -7.87
C VAL A 46 5.80 -14.29 -8.93
N ALA A 47 5.12 -13.50 -9.77
CA ALA A 47 4.29 -14.04 -10.85
C ALA A 47 5.11 -14.80 -11.90
N GLN A 48 6.28 -14.28 -12.28
CA GLN A 48 7.22 -14.96 -13.17
C GLN A 48 7.76 -16.24 -12.54
N LYS A 49 8.11 -16.20 -11.25
CA LYS A 49 8.60 -17.37 -10.52
C LYS A 49 7.52 -18.46 -10.38
N SER A 50 6.27 -18.08 -10.16
CA SER A 50 5.12 -18.99 -10.15
C SER A 50 4.95 -19.70 -11.49
N LEU A 51 5.04 -18.94 -12.59
CA LEU A 51 4.99 -19.52 -13.93
C LEU A 51 6.14 -20.52 -14.16
N ALA A 52 7.35 -20.18 -13.72
CA ALA A 52 8.52 -21.06 -13.91
C ALA A 52 8.51 -22.32 -13.02
N THR A 53 7.97 -22.23 -11.79
CA THR A 53 8.09 -23.29 -10.79
C THR A 53 6.89 -24.23 -10.75
N ILE A 54 5.67 -23.68 -10.84
CA ILE A 54 4.42 -24.43 -10.69
C ILE A 54 3.52 -24.35 -11.93
N ASN A 55 4.03 -23.78 -13.03
CA ASN A 55 3.31 -23.55 -14.29
C ASN A 55 1.96 -22.83 -14.12
N HIS A 56 1.82 -22.03 -13.05
CA HIS A 56 0.60 -21.30 -12.75
C HIS A 56 0.75 -19.83 -13.16
N ARG A 57 -0.17 -19.36 -14.01
CA ARG A 57 -0.22 -17.98 -14.51
C ARG A 57 -1.13 -17.12 -13.64
N PHE A 58 -0.56 -16.12 -12.99
CA PHE A 58 -1.34 -15.07 -12.36
C PHE A 58 -1.89 -14.11 -13.43
N THR A 59 -3.20 -14.17 -13.66
CA THR A 59 -3.91 -13.14 -14.43
C THR A 59 -4.13 -11.90 -13.57
N PHE A 60 -4.14 -10.71 -14.19
CA PHE A 60 -4.43 -9.45 -13.53
C PHE A 60 -5.65 -9.51 -12.59
N TRP A 61 -6.77 -10.09 -13.05
CA TRP A 61 -8.01 -10.18 -12.28
C TRP A 61 -7.93 -11.11 -11.07
N ILE A 62 -7.17 -12.21 -11.17
CA ILE A 62 -6.97 -13.13 -10.05
C ILE A 62 -6.20 -12.40 -8.96
N TYR A 63 -5.07 -11.79 -9.33
CA TYR A 63 -4.26 -11.02 -8.40
C TYR A 63 -5.06 -9.84 -7.81
N LEU A 64 -5.83 -9.12 -8.62
CA LEU A 64 -6.60 -7.96 -8.18
C LEU A 64 -7.66 -8.32 -7.13
N LYS A 65 -8.34 -9.47 -7.25
CA LYS A 65 -9.31 -9.90 -6.22
C LYS A 65 -8.63 -10.09 -4.87
N PHE A 66 -7.48 -10.77 -4.84
CA PHE A 66 -6.71 -10.96 -3.61
C PHE A 66 -6.14 -9.64 -3.10
N GLY A 67 -5.49 -8.87 -3.97
CA GLY A 67 -4.92 -7.57 -3.66
C GLY A 67 -5.96 -6.59 -3.11
N PHE A 68 -7.16 -6.55 -3.68
CA PHE A 68 -8.22 -5.67 -3.24
C PHE A 68 -8.69 -5.99 -1.81
N ILE A 69 -8.93 -7.28 -1.54
CA ILE A 69 -9.35 -7.73 -0.21
C ILE A 69 -8.25 -7.44 0.82
N THR A 70 -6.99 -7.78 0.52
CA THR A 70 -5.87 -7.57 1.44
C THR A 70 -5.58 -6.09 1.65
N THR A 71 -5.62 -5.27 0.60
CA THR A 71 -5.44 -3.82 0.70
C THR A 71 -6.51 -3.20 1.59
N ILE A 72 -7.79 -3.59 1.48
CA ILE A 72 -8.86 -3.07 2.34
C ILE A 72 -8.60 -3.44 3.81
N ILE A 73 -8.35 -4.72 4.08
CA ILE A 73 -8.11 -5.21 5.45
C ILE A 73 -6.91 -4.48 6.08
N LEU A 74 -5.79 -4.40 5.36
CA LEU A 74 -4.59 -3.73 5.85
C LEU A 74 -4.79 -2.22 6.00
N SER A 75 -5.58 -1.59 5.13
CA SER A 75 -5.91 -0.16 5.24
C SER A 75 -6.69 0.12 6.51
N LEU A 76 -7.68 -0.72 6.83
CA LEU A 76 -8.45 -0.61 8.08
C LEU A 76 -7.55 -0.82 9.30
N VAL A 77 -6.73 -1.88 9.31
CA VAL A 77 -5.80 -2.14 10.42
C VAL A 77 -4.85 -0.96 10.63
N GLY A 78 -4.24 -0.45 9.56
CA GLY A 78 -3.34 0.70 9.65
C GLY A 78 -4.03 1.98 10.08
N LEU A 79 -5.28 2.21 9.67
CA LEU A 79 -6.10 3.31 10.19
C LEU A 79 -6.20 3.26 11.72
N PHE A 80 -6.56 2.11 12.27
CA PHE A 80 -6.64 1.93 13.72
C PHE A 80 -5.28 2.03 14.41
N THR A 81 -4.22 1.46 13.82
CA THR A 81 -2.87 1.50 14.39
C THR A 81 -2.30 2.91 14.43
N ILE A 82 -2.38 3.67 13.33
CA ILE A 82 -1.88 5.05 13.28
C ILE A 82 -2.69 5.95 14.21
N TYR A 83 -4.02 5.81 14.21
CA TYR A 83 -4.88 6.55 15.13
C TYR A 83 -4.50 6.27 16.60
N GLY A 84 -4.36 5.01 16.98
CA GLY A 84 -3.96 4.61 18.34
C GLY A 84 -2.56 5.11 18.71
N LEU A 85 -1.60 5.00 17.78
CA LEU A 85 -0.24 5.49 17.99
C LEU A 85 -0.20 6.99 18.26
N THR A 86 -0.88 7.79 17.44
CA THR A 86 -0.84 9.24 17.59
C THR A 86 -1.64 9.72 18.80
N HIS A 87 -2.70 9.00 19.19
CA HIS A 87 -3.39 9.28 20.44
C HIS A 87 -2.54 8.95 21.68
N ALA A 88 -1.65 7.95 21.60
CA ALA A 88 -0.75 7.59 22.69
C ALA A 88 0.46 8.54 22.82
N ILE A 89 0.81 9.27 21.77
CA ILE A 89 1.96 10.21 21.73
C ILE A 89 1.55 11.63 22.18
N LYS A 90 0.27 12.00 22.05
CA LYS A 90 -0.30 13.25 22.58
C LYS A 90 -0.61 13.13 24.07
#